data_AF-A0A8H2NUY8-F1
#
_entry.id   AF-A0A8H2NUY8-F1
#
_cell.length_a   1.000
_cell.length_b   1.000
_cell.length_c   1.000
_cell.angle_alpha   90.00
_cell.angle_beta   90.00
_cell.angle_gamma   90.00
#
_symmetry.space_group_name_H-M   'P 1'
#
loop_
_entity.id
_entity.type
_entity.pdbx_description
1 polymer ?
#
loop_
_entity_poly.entity_id
_entity_poly.type
_entity_poly.pdbx_seq_one_letter_code
_entity_poly.pdbx_strand_id
1 'polypeptide(L)'
;MRLIPNLLAAALALSSVQAMAAADLVLFNGKVFTAEPGQALVQAVAVQDGKILKVGSDAEINALADAKTQRIDLAGKVLMPGMIDTHSHPVSGAFDSMKANLLDEVKPLPELEQWLIEEDKAGRARSGDVISVAGVSSAYWEKSRELGKVFNQGRWADQPIVFSGIDGHTGWANNAMLKRLNIDAALVKSLPEKERSFVGHEADFTPNGYFAESRWDVVRNGIPAPSPEAMLKAAREAVKINNQFGVTAWMDAAANGGSEDSLFDFHATAESVGVLPLYKELAQNGELSAHVAALMVTNPKSKPADLEVIATVMKQFEGVPNLTFPGVKIFVDGILEFPGQTAAVVVPYKNSHKDGQLLTDPAHFGELVVAAEKRGWIVHMHAVGDRAVREALNGVAYARKLSPTPVPHSVAHLQLVNPKEFPRFKELGVIASMQLLWATGESYTVELVKPYISAFAYGYQYPARSLHNAGATIAGGSDWPVSSANPFNAIAQASTRKGPLGVLNAKESIDRQTMFYAYTINAAKTLRLDQQIGSLAPGKQADLIILDRDVFKVSDDDLFETKVLNTFFAGKQVYAPAS
;
A
#
# COMPACT_ATOMS: atom_id res chain seq x y z
N MET A 1 40.98 -62.64 -55.88
CA MET A 1 39.66 -62.99 -55.33
C MET A 1 39.60 -62.48 -53.89
N ARG A 2 38.52 -61.79 -53.52
CA ARG A 2 38.16 -61.17 -52.23
C ARG A 2 38.65 -59.74 -51.92
N LEU A 3 37.69 -58.84 -52.18
CA LEU A 3 37.34 -57.60 -51.46
C LEU A 3 37.34 -57.84 -49.93
N ILE A 4 37.64 -56.87 -49.05
CA ILE A 4 36.77 -55.76 -48.61
C ILE A 4 37.65 -54.66 -47.95
N PRO A 5 37.45 -53.36 -48.24
CA PRO A 5 38.05 -52.25 -47.49
C PRO A 5 37.12 -51.71 -46.39
N ASN A 6 37.74 -51.24 -45.31
CA ASN A 6 37.13 -50.61 -44.14
C ASN A 6 36.23 -49.42 -44.50
N LEU A 7 34.96 -49.50 -44.09
CA LEU A 7 34.01 -48.39 -44.03
C LEU A 7 33.30 -48.44 -42.67
N LEU A 8 32.95 -47.25 -42.18
CA LEU A 8 32.18 -46.91 -40.97
C LEU A 8 32.92 -46.95 -39.62
N ALA A 9 33.47 -45.80 -39.25
CA ALA A 9 33.30 -45.22 -37.92
C ALA A 9 33.55 -43.70 -37.93
N ALA A 10 32.99 -42.97 -38.90
CA ALA A 10 32.75 -41.54 -38.74
C ALA A 10 31.33 -41.37 -38.17
N ALA A 11 31.14 -41.85 -36.93
CA ALA A 11 29.94 -41.57 -36.18
C ALA A 11 29.93 -40.07 -35.90
N LEU A 12 28.97 -39.39 -36.51
CA LEU A 12 28.60 -38.00 -36.30
C LEU A 12 28.66 -37.65 -34.80
N ALA A 13 29.75 -37.02 -34.39
CA ALA A 13 29.75 -36.10 -33.26
C ALA A 13 29.03 -34.80 -33.69
N LEU A 14 27.78 -34.93 -34.16
CA LEU A 14 26.80 -33.85 -33.98
C LEU A 14 26.46 -33.91 -32.49
N SER A 15 27.37 -33.37 -31.69
CA SER A 15 26.94 -32.73 -30.45
C SER A 15 25.84 -31.80 -30.90
N SER A 16 24.61 -32.08 -30.47
CA SER A 16 23.56 -31.09 -30.47
C SER A 16 24.11 -29.96 -29.61
N VAL A 17 24.78 -29.00 -30.26
CA VAL A 17 24.77 -27.62 -29.83
C VAL A 17 23.28 -27.32 -29.80
N GLN A 18 22.64 -27.56 -28.65
CA GLN A 18 21.45 -26.83 -28.31
C GLN A 18 21.86 -25.40 -28.58
N ALA A 19 21.36 -24.84 -29.69
CA ALA A 19 21.46 -23.42 -29.93
C ALA A 19 20.99 -22.81 -28.62
N MET A 20 21.93 -22.29 -27.82
CA MET A 20 21.57 -21.50 -26.66
C MET A 20 20.71 -20.41 -27.26
N ALA A 21 19.41 -20.49 -27.00
CA ALA A 21 18.48 -19.55 -27.58
C ALA A 21 18.97 -18.17 -27.14
N ALA A 22 19.27 -17.32 -28.11
CA ALA A 22 19.88 -16.03 -27.84
C ALA A 22 18.95 -15.21 -26.97
N ALA A 23 19.51 -14.44 -26.04
CA ALA A 23 18.73 -13.56 -25.20
C ALA A 23 18.02 -12.49 -26.06
N ASP A 24 16.81 -12.10 -25.70
CA ASP A 24 16.12 -10.97 -26.36
C ASP A 24 16.72 -9.64 -25.92
N LEU A 25 17.10 -9.55 -24.64
CA LEU A 25 17.66 -8.37 -24.00
C LEU A 25 18.83 -8.75 -23.09
N VAL A 26 19.93 -8.00 -23.23
CA VAL A 26 21.09 -8.05 -22.34
C VAL A 26 21.32 -6.67 -21.75
N LEU A 27 21.33 -6.57 -20.41
CA LEU A 27 21.74 -5.39 -19.67
C LEU A 27 23.08 -5.69 -19.00
N PHE A 28 24.13 -4.93 -19.30
CA PHE A 28 25.52 -5.24 -18.90
C PHE A 28 26.25 -4.01 -18.38
N ASN A 29 27.45 -4.20 -17.81
CA ASN A 29 28.30 -3.17 -17.22
C ASN A 29 27.59 -2.40 -16.10
N GLY A 30 26.90 -3.12 -15.21
CA GLY A 30 26.11 -2.53 -14.13
C GLY A 30 26.50 -3.00 -12.73
N LYS A 31 25.77 -2.46 -11.75
CA LYS A 31 25.71 -2.96 -10.36
C LYS A 31 24.34 -3.60 -10.16
N VAL A 32 24.27 -4.90 -10.36
CA VAL A 32 23.00 -5.65 -10.37
C VAL A 32 22.74 -6.22 -8.98
N PHE A 33 21.70 -5.73 -8.31
CA PHE A 33 21.14 -6.38 -7.12
C PHE A 33 20.09 -7.40 -7.56
N THR A 34 20.25 -8.65 -7.15
CA THR A 34 19.35 -9.73 -7.56
C THR A 34 18.18 -9.95 -6.61
N ALA A 35 18.23 -9.37 -5.41
CA ALA A 35 17.34 -9.69 -4.28
C ALA A 35 17.33 -11.18 -3.86
N GLU A 36 18.35 -11.95 -4.26
CA GLU A 36 18.58 -13.30 -3.73
C GLU A 36 19.40 -13.20 -2.42
N PRO A 37 18.88 -13.72 -1.29
CA PRO A 37 19.53 -13.58 0.00
C PRO A 37 21.00 -14.06 -0.01
N GLY A 38 21.91 -13.19 0.44
CA GLY A 38 23.33 -13.49 0.55
C GLY A 38 24.12 -13.41 -0.76
N GLN A 39 23.48 -13.12 -1.90
CA GLN A 39 24.16 -12.92 -3.17
C GLN A 39 24.77 -11.50 -3.23
N ALA A 40 26.05 -11.42 -3.60
CA ALA A 40 26.71 -10.14 -3.87
C ALA A 40 26.17 -9.51 -5.16
N LEU A 41 26.43 -8.21 -5.36
CA LEU A 41 26.11 -7.54 -6.62
C LEU A 41 26.81 -8.23 -7.79
N VAL A 42 26.08 -8.45 -8.88
CA VAL A 42 26.61 -8.98 -10.16
C VAL A 42 26.66 -7.88 -11.22
N GLN A 43 27.10 -8.20 -12.43
CA GLN A 43 27.39 -7.18 -13.45
C GLN A 43 26.31 -7.07 -14.52
N ALA A 44 25.63 -8.17 -14.84
CA ALA A 44 24.76 -8.23 -16.00
C ALA A 44 23.57 -9.21 -15.85
N VAL A 45 22.54 -9.00 -16.67
CA VAL A 45 21.31 -9.79 -16.76
C VAL A 45 20.98 -10.06 -18.22
N ALA A 46 20.66 -11.31 -18.55
CA ALA A 46 20.04 -11.72 -19.81
C ALA A 46 18.55 -12.03 -19.58
N VAL A 47 17.71 -11.59 -20.52
CA VAL A 47 16.26 -11.79 -20.53
C VAL A 47 15.87 -12.50 -21.82
N GLN A 48 14.97 -13.47 -21.71
CA GLN A 48 14.37 -14.19 -22.82
C GLN A 48 12.88 -14.42 -22.55
N ASP A 49 12.03 -14.16 -23.54
CA ASP A 49 10.58 -14.33 -23.47
C ASP A 49 9.96 -13.65 -22.22
N GLY A 50 10.49 -12.46 -21.90
CA GLY A 50 10.09 -11.66 -20.74
C GLY A 50 10.48 -12.23 -19.38
N LYS A 51 11.35 -13.23 -19.34
CA LYS A 51 11.86 -13.88 -18.11
C LYS A 51 13.37 -13.75 -17.99
N ILE A 52 13.88 -13.78 -16.77
CA ILE A 52 15.30 -13.83 -16.50
C ILE A 52 15.87 -15.15 -17.03
N LEU A 53 16.77 -15.07 -18.00
CA LEU A 53 17.50 -16.22 -18.53
C LEU A 53 18.70 -16.53 -17.63
N LYS A 54 19.51 -15.52 -17.31
CA LYS A 54 20.71 -15.65 -16.48
C LYS A 54 21.11 -14.30 -15.87
N VAL A 55 21.72 -14.33 -14.70
CA VAL A 55 22.46 -13.21 -14.09
C VAL A 55 23.90 -13.62 -13.85
N GLY A 56 24.87 -12.70 -13.98
CA GLY A 56 26.27 -13.06 -13.83
C GLY A 56 27.25 -11.94 -14.20
N SER A 57 28.45 -12.34 -14.60
CA SER A 57 29.48 -11.42 -15.11
C SER A 57 29.14 -10.89 -16.50
N ASP A 58 29.74 -9.77 -16.88
CA ASP A 58 29.56 -9.20 -18.23
C ASP A 58 29.95 -10.18 -19.34
N ALA A 59 31.03 -10.93 -19.14
CA ALA A 59 31.51 -11.90 -20.12
C ALA A 59 30.50 -13.04 -20.33
N GLU A 60 29.94 -13.59 -19.24
CA GLU A 60 28.98 -14.68 -19.33
C GLU A 60 27.67 -14.26 -19.99
N ILE A 61 27.18 -13.06 -19.68
CA ILE A 61 25.89 -12.58 -20.18
C ILE A 61 26.02 -12.11 -21.63
N ASN A 62 27.10 -11.42 -22.00
CA ASN A 62 27.34 -11.02 -23.39
C ASN A 62 27.55 -12.21 -24.32
N ALA A 63 28.03 -13.35 -23.81
CA ALA A 63 28.14 -14.59 -24.59
C ALA A 63 26.77 -15.19 -24.99
N LEU A 64 25.67 -14.75 -24.37
CA LEU A 64 24.31 -15.16 -24.70
C LEU A 64 23.64 -14.26 -25.75
N ALA A 65 24.33 -13.19 -26.18
CA ALA A 65 23.81 -12.26 -27.17
C ALA A 65 24.12 -12.72 -28.61
N ASP A 66 23.18 -12.48 -29.52
CA ASP A 66 23.37 -12.61 -30.96
C ASP A 66 23.10 -11.28 -31.70
N ALA A 67 22.97 -11.33 -33.02
CA ALA A 67 22.72 -10.15 -33.84
C ALA A 67 21.32 -9.52 -33.65
N LYS A 68 20.38 -10.22 -33.01
CA LYS A 68 19.00 -9.76 -32.74
C LYS A 68 18.81 -9.31 -31.29
N THR A 69 19.69 -9.72 -30.38
CA THR A 69 19.67 -9.30 -28.97
C THR A 69 19.77 -7.79 -28.85
N GLN A 70 18.80 -7.17 -28.15
CA GLN A 70 18.93 -5.80 -27.69
C GLN A 70 19.98 -5.73 -26.57
N ARG A 71 20.97 -4.83 -26.70
CA ARG A 71 22.03 -4.68 -25.70
C ARG A 71 21.97 -3.28 -25.10
N ILE A 72 21.90 -3.21 -23.77
CA ILE A 72 21.87 -1.97 -22.99
C ILE A 72 23.11 -1.92 -22.09
N ASP A 73 24.00 -0.98 -22.36
CA ASP A 73 25.12 -0.65 -21.47
C ASP A 73 24.59 0.19 -20.29
N LEU A 74 24.72 -0.34 -19.07
CA LEU A 74 24.29 0.33 -17.85
C LEU A 74 25.27 1.42 -17.40
N ALA A 75 26.46 1.52 -17.99
CA ALA A 75 27.48 2.52 -17.67
C ALA A 75 27.77 2.64 -16.17
N GLY A 76 27.84 1.51 -15.47
CA GLY A 76 28.09 1.38 -14.03
C GLY A 76 26.90 1.72 -13.12
N LYS A 77 25.70 1.99 -13.68
CA LYS A 77 24.48 2.28 -12.92
C LYS A 77 23.95 1.04 -12.20
N VAL A 78 23.05 1.29 -11.26
CA VAL A 78 22.38 0.24 -10.49
C VAL A 78 21.18 -0.30 -11.28
N LEU A 79 21.08 -1.63 -11.31
CA LEU A 79 19.90 -2.36 -11.78
C LEU A 79 19.38 -3.25 -10.65
N MET A 80 18.06 -3.29 -10.45
CA MET A 80 17.40 -4.05 -9.39
C MET A 80 16.09 -4.67 -9.94
N PRO A 81 15.47 -5.64 -9.25
CA PRO A 81 14.07 -5.98 -9.54
C PRO A 81 13.19 -4.74 -9.40
N GLY A 82 12.09 -4.71 -10.14
CA GLY A 82 11.01 -3.74 -9.90
C GLY A 82 10.56 -3.78 -8.44
N MET A 83 10.26 -2.59 -7.90
CA MET A 83 9.77 -2.45 -6.54
C MET A 83 8.34 -2.95 -6.44
N ILE A 84 7.97 -3.42 -5.25
CA ILE A 84 6.65 -4.00 -4.98
C ILE A 84 6.09 -3.33 -3.73
N ASP A 85 4.87 -2.79 -3.85
CA ASP A 85 4.16 -2.16 -2.75
C ASP A 85 3.18 -3.14 -2.09
N THR A 86 3.35 -3.43 -0.80
CA THR A 86 2.48 -4.39 -0.11
C THR A 86 1.17 -3.81 0.44
N HIS A 87 0.91 -2.51 0.28
CA HIS A 87 -0.33 -1.90 0.73
C HIS A 87 -0.50 -0.54 0.09
N SER A 88 -1.45 -0.41 -0.82
CA SER A 88 -1.79 0.87 -1.45
C SER A 88 -3.23 0.87 -1.96
N HIS A 89 -3.69 2.05 -2.40
CA HIS A 89 -4.97 2.27 -3.05
C HIS A 89 -4.78 2.97 -4.41
N PRO A 90 -4.11 2.36 -5.40
CA PRO A 90 -3.47 3.12 -6.49
C PRO A 90 -4.43 3.91 -7.38
N VAL A 91 -5.59 3.35 -7.70
CA VAL A 91 -6.59 4.03 -8.53
C VAL A 91 -7.18 5.23 -7.80
N SER A 92 -7.56 5.06 -6.52
CA SER A 92 -8.07 6.15 -5.69
C SER A 92 -7.00 7.21 -5.45
N GLY A 93 -5.76 6.81 -5.17
CA GLY A 93 -4.65 7.75 -4.99
C GLY A 93 -4.32 8.55 -6.24
N ALA A 94 -4.37 7.92 -7.41
CA ALA A 94 -4.26 8.63 -8.68
C ALA A 94 -5.44 9.60 -8.89
N PHE A 95 -6.66 9.19 -8.57
CA PHE A 95 -7.85 10.05 -8.65
C PHE A 95 -7.69 11.29 -7.78
N ASP A 96 -7.30 11.12 -6.52
CA ASP A 96 -7.08 12.20 -5.56
C ASP A 96 -5.95 13.14 -6.01
N SER A 97 -4.87 12.60 -6.61
CA SER A 97 -3.76 13.41 -7.14
C SER A 97 -4.15 14.31 -8.31
N MET A 98 -5.22 13.98 -9.03
CA MET A 98 -5.77 14.80 -10.12
C MET A 98 -6.75 15.88 -9.65
N LYS A 99 -7.11 15.87 -8.36
CA LYS A 99 -8.13 16.73 -7.74
C LYS A 99 -7.50 17.72 -6.77
N ALA A 100 -8.32 18.56 -6.14
CA ALA A 100 -7.87 19.44 -5.06
C ALA A 100 -7.39 18.57 -3.89
N ASN A 101 -6.10 18.64 -3.59
CA ASN A 101 -5.45 17.81 -2.59
C ASN A 101 -4.42 18.64 -1.83
N LEU A 102 -4.48 18.61 -0.50
CA LEU A 102 -3.55 19.36 0.35
C LEU A 102 -2.23 18.61 0.59
N LEU A 103 -2.16 17.31 0.33
CA LEU A 103 -0.96 16.49 0.53
C LEU A 103 -0.36 16.67 1.95
N ASP A 104 -1.22 16.67 2.96
CA ASP A 104 -0.92 16.92 4.38
C ASP A 104 -0.44 18.34 4.72
N GLU A 105 -0.47 19.27 3.77
CA GLU A 105 -0.05 20.65 4.01
C GLU A 105 -1.05 21.38 4.94
N VAL A 106 -0.54 21.91 6.05
CA VAL A 106 -1.32 22.76 6.97
C VAL A 106 -1.16 24.23 6.61
N LYS A 107 -2.19 24.79 5.98
CA LYS A 107 -2.33 26.21 5.65
C LYS A 107 -3.07 26.99 6.76
N PRO A 108 -2.69 28.25 7.05
CA PRO A 108 -3.55 29.17 7.80
C PRO A 108 -4.93 29.31 7.17
N LEU A 109 -6.00 29.48 7.98
CA LEU A 109 -7.38 29.44 7.47
C LEU A 109 -7.71 30.43 6.35
N PRO A 110 -7.26 31.71 6.38
CA PRO A 110 -7.48 32.62 5.27
C PRO A 110 -6.80 32.15 3.97
N GLU A 111 -5.61 31.56 4.09
CA GLU A 111 -4.88 30.99 2.94
C GLU A 111 -5.56 29.73 2.41
N LEU A 112 -6.08 28.88 3.30
CA LEU A 112 -6.88 27.71 2.94
C LEU A 112 -8.14 28.13 2.17
N GLU A 113 -8.87 29.15 2.64
CA GLU A 113 -10.05 29.65 1.93
C GLU A 113 -9.69 30.17 0.54
N GLN A 114 -8.64 30.99 0.44
CA GLN A 114 -8.20 31.54 -0.84
C GLN A 114 -7.75 30.43 -1.81
N TRP A 115 -6.98 29.46 -1.32
CA TRP A 115 -6.57 28.29 -2.09
C TRP A 115 -7.80 27.50 -2.57
N LEU A 116 -8.78 27.24 -1.71
CA LEU A 116 -10.00 26.53 -2.09
C LEU A 116 -10.78 27.27 -3.19
N ILE A 117 -10.84 28.60 -3.14
CA ILE A 117 -11.46 29.42 -4.18
C ILE A 117 -10.75 29.23 -5.54
N GLU A 118 -9.43 29.09 -5.54
CA GLU A 118 -8.63 28.87 -6.75
C GLU A 118 -8.82 27.45 -7.31
N GLU A 119 -8.83 26.44 -6.45
CA GLU A 119 -9.10 25.05 -6.82
C GLU A 119 -10.53 24.85 -7.36
N ASP A 120 -11.51 25.56 -6.78
CA ASP A 120 -12.89 25.61 -7.25
C ASP A 120 -12.98 26.23 -8.65
N LYS A 121 -12.36 27.40 -8.85
CA LYS A 121 -12.30 28.06 -10.17
C LYS A 121 -11.62 27.20 -11.23
N ALA A 122 -10.60 26.42 -10.84
CA ALA A 122 -9.92 25.48 -11.73
C ALA A 122 -10.73 24.20 -12.00
N GLY A 123 -11.86 24.00 -11.32
CA GLY A 123 -12.69 22.80 -11.41
C GLY A 123 -12.09 21.56 -10.74
N ARG A 124 -10.97 21.70 -10.02
CA ARG A 124 -10.26 20.59 -9.37
C ARG A 124 -10.89 20.20 -8.04
N ALA A 125 -11.53 21.14 -7.35
CA ALA A 125 -12.25 20.87 -6.09
C ALA A 125 -13.67 20.35 -6.29
N ARG A 126 -14.15 20.16 -7.53
CA ARG A 126 -15.55 19.79 -7.81
C ARG A 126 -15.73 18.27 -7.98
N SER A 127 -16.67 17.74 -7.20
CA SER A 127 -17.28 16.42 -7.34
C SER A 127 -18.79 16.60 -7.46
N GLY A 128 -19.27 16.76 -8.71
CA GLY A 128 -20.65 17.18 -8.96
C GLY A 128 -20.92 18.57 -8.37
N ASP A 129 -21.97 18.67 -7.56
CA ASP A 129 -22.33 19.90 -6.85
C ASP A 129 -21.55 20.12 -5.54
N VAL A 130 -20.78 19.14 -5.07
CA VAL A 130 -20.00 19.19 -3.82
C VAL A 130 -18.59 19.71 -4.11
N ILE A 131 -18.09 20.56 -3.22
CA ILE A 131 -16.67 20.88 -3.14
C ILE A 131 -15.99 19.84 -2.26
N SER A 132 -15.07 19.06 -2.82
CA SER A 132 -14.34 17.99 -2.13
C SER A 132 -12.83 18.25 -2.21
N VAL A 133 -12.16 18.16 -1.07
CA VAL A 133 -10.71 18.29 -0.94
C VAL A 133 -10.15 17.04 -0.27
N ALA A 134 -9.17 16.41 -0.91
CA ALA A 134 -8.47 15.25 -0.37
C ALA A 134 -7.20 15.65 0.40
N GLY A 135 -6.63 14.68 1.13
CA GLY A 135 -5.30 14.82 1.76
C GLY A 135 -5.22 15.92 2.82
N VAL A 136 -6.33 16.21 3.50
CA VAL A 136 -6.37 17.23 4.54
C VAL A 136 -5.71 16.71 5.82
N SER A 137 -4.77 17.46 6.37
CA SER A 137 -4.05 17.05 7.58
C SER A 137 -4.96 16.91 8.80
N SER A 138 -4.75 15.87 9.61
CA SER A 138 -5.53 15.64 10.83
C SER A 138 -5.36 16.77 11.88
N ALA A 139 -4.30 17.59 11.74
CA ALA A 139 -4.10 18.80 12.53
C ALA A 139 -5.22 19.87 12.36
N TYR A 140 -6.05 19.75 11.32
CA TYR A 140 -7.23 20.62 11.16
C TYR A 140 -8.40 20.26 12.08
N TRP A 141 -8.47 19.03 12.58
CA TRP A 141 -9.65 18.54 13.32
C TRP A 141 -9.81 19.19 14.69
N GLU A 142 -8.71 19.56 15.34
CA GLU A 142 -8.76 20.39 16.56
C GLU A 142 -9.35 21.78 16.29
N LYS A 143 -9.29 22.25 15.03
CA LYS A 143 -9.78 23.55 14.56
C LYS A 143 -11.14 23.45 13.88
N SER A 144 -11.90 22.38 14.13
CA SER A 144 -13.20 22.12 13.50
C SER A 144 -14.18 23.32 13.64
N ARG A 145 -14.18 24.00 14.80
CA ARG A 145 -15.00 25.20 15.02
C ARG A 145 -14.54 26.38 14.17
N GLU A 146 -13.23 26.57 14.07
CA GLU A 146 -12.64 27.64 13.27
C GLU A 146 -12.85 27.41 11.77
N LEU A 147 -12.78 26.16 11.30
CA LEU A 147 -13.21 25.78 9.96
C LEU A 147 -14.67 26.18 9.72
N GLY A 148 -15.56 25.87 10.67
CA GLY A 148 -16.97 26.26 10.59
C GLY A 148 -17.19 27.77 10.51
N LYS A 149 -16.39 28.59 11.21
CA LYS A 149 -16.46 30.05 11.12
C LYS A 149 -16.15 30.59 9.72
N VAL A 150 -15.36 29.86 8.93
CA VAL A 150 -15.01 30.24 7.56
C VAL A 150 -16.02 29.64 6.58
N PHE A 151 -16.23 28.33 6.64
CA PHE A 151 -16.90 27.56 5.59
C PHE A 151 -18.42 27.32 5.80
N ASN A 152 -19.04 27.92 6.84
CA ASN A 152 -20.49 27.89 7.05
C ASN A 152 -21.21 29.22 6.76
N GLN A 153 -20.52 30.19 6.15
CA GLN A 153 -21.06 31.54 5.94
C GLN A 153 -20.67 32.12 4.58
N GLY A 154 -21.25 33.27 4.23
CA GLY A 154 -20.93 33.99 2.98
C GLY A 154 -21.13 33.11 1.75
N ARG A 155 -20.11 33.02 0.89
CA ARG A 155 -20.15 32.20 -0.34
C ARG A 155 -20.29 30.69 -0.09
N TRP A 156 -20.03 30.23 1.13
CA TRP A 156 -20.04 28.82 1.48
C TRP A 156 -21.33 28.38 2.19
N ALA A 157 -22.20 29.32 2.57
CA ALA A 157 -23.37 29.06 3.41
C ALA A 157 -24.31 27.96 2.86
N ASP A 158 -24.52 27.95 1.54
CA ASP A 158 -25.39 26.99 0.86
C ASP A 158 -24.63 26.00 -0.05
N GLN A 159 -23.29 26.06 -0.05
CA GLN A 159 -22.44 25.19 -0.87
C GLN A 159 -21.94 24.01 -0.03
N PRO A 160 -22.31 22.75 -0.33
CA PRO A 160 -21.74 21.60 0.35
C PRO A 160 -20.23 21.53 0.16
N ILE A 161 -19.50 21.43 1.26
CA ILE A 161 -18.03 21.30 1.32
C ILE A 161 -17.68 20.09 2.19
N VAL A 162 -16.75 19.28 1.70
CA VAL A 162 -16.14 18.16 2.41
C VAL A 162 -14.62 18.25 2.31
N PHE A 163 -13.96 18.11 3.46
CA PHE A 163 -12.52 17.97 3.62
C PHE A 163 -12.22 16.55 4.10
N SER A 164 -11.68 15.72 3.22
CA SER A 164 -11.31 14.34 3.48
C SER A 164 -9.91 14.28 4.08
N GLY A 165 -9.81 13.68 5.27
CA GLY A 165 -8.54 13.50 5.96
C GLY A 165 -7.56 12.65 5.16
N ILE A 166 -6.28 12.99 5.25
CA ILE A 166 -5.22 12.19 4.62
C ILE A 166 -5.14 10.79 5.22
N ASP A 167 -5.50 10.63 6.49
CA ASP A 167 -5.58 9.33 7.17
C ASP A 167 -6.65 8.40 6.58
N GLY A 168 -7.62 8.91 5.81
CA GLY A 168 -8.72 8.11 5.23
C GLY A 168 -9.79 7.65 6.23
N HIS A 169 -9.57 7.85 7.53
CA HIS A 169 -10.47 7.49 8.63
C HIS A 169 -11.36 8.66 9.08
N THR A 170 -10.96 9.89 8.78
CA THR A 170 -11.59 11.10 9.30
C THR A 170 -11.87 12.13 8.22
N GLY A 171 -12.71 13.10 8.56
CA GLY A 171 -12.96 14.24 7.70
C GLY A 171 -13.78 15.32 8.36
N TRP A 172 -14.00 16.40 7.63
CA TRP A 172 -14.83 17.52 8.04
C TRP A 172 -15.85 17.90 6.97
N ALA A 173 -17.07 18.21 7.38
CA ALA A 173 -18.14 18.66 6.48
C ALA A 173 -18.85 19.90 7.02
N ASN A 174 -19.17 20.84 6.12
CA ASN A 174 -19.83 22.08 6.48
C ASN A 174 -21.35 21.91 6.70
N ASN A 175 -22.00 22.93 7.26
CA ASN A 175 -23.43 22.91 7.58
C ASN A 175 -24.33 22.63 6.37
N ALA A 176 -23.94 23.07 5.17
CA ALA A 176 -24.69 22.78 3.94
C ALA A 176 -24.69 21.28 3.63
N MET A 177 -23.54 20.60 3.81
CA MET A 177 -23.44 19.15 3.68
C MET A 177 -24.19 18.43 4.80
N LEU A 178 -24.09 18.89 6.05
CA LEU A 178 -24.82 18.29 7.17
C LEU A 178 -26.34 18.35 6.95
N LYS A 179 -26.84 19.48 6.47
CA LYS A 179 -28.25 19.66 6.09
C LYS A 179 -28.67 18.70 4.98
N ARG A 180 -27.85 18.55 3.93
CA ARG A 180 -28.09 17.60 2.83
C ARG A 180 -28.22 16.16 3.34
N LEU A 181 -27.44 15.79 4.36
CA LEU A 181 -27.42 14.45 4.94
C LEU A 181 -28.38 14.26 6.12
N ASN A 182 -29.15 15.28 6.48
CA ASN A 182 -30.01 15.29 7.68
C ASN A 182 -29.24 14.96 8.98
N ILE A 183 -28.00 15.45 9.09
CA ILE A 183 -27.18 15.30 10.30
C ILE A 183 -27.41 16.53 11.19
N ASP A 184 -28.18 16.35 12.26
CA ASP A 184 -28.50 17.39 13.23
C ASP A 184 -28.28 16.93 14.68
N ALA A 185 -28.51 17.83 15.64
CA ALA A 185 -28.34 17.53 17.06
C ALA A 185 -29.27 16.40 17.56
N ALA A 186 -30.46 16.25 16.97
CA ALA A 186 -31.39 15.20 17.35
C ALA A 186 -30.88 13.83 16.91
N LEU A 187 -30.37 13.72 15.68
CA LEU A 187 -29.70 12.52 15.20
C LEU A 187 -28.52 12.17 16.10
N VAL A 188 -27.57 13.10 16.29
CA VAL A 188 -26.35 12.86 17.09
C VAL A 188 -26.68 12.38 18.50
N LYS A 189 -27.68 12.99 19.15
CA LYS A 189 -28.15 12.59 20.48
C LYS A 189 -28.71 11.15 20.50
N SER A 190 -29.40 10.74 19.44
CA SER A 190 -30.03 9.42 19.33
C SER A 190 -29.05 8.27 19.05
N LEU A 191 -27.84 8.58 18.59
CA LEU A 191 -26.85 7.57 18.21
C LEU A 191 -26.41 6.72 19.41
N PRO A 192 -26.14 5.42 19.20
CA PRO A 192 -25.40 4.60 20.15
C PRO A 192 -24.09 5.27 20.54
N GLU A 193 -23.64 5.10 21.78
CA GLU A 193 -22.44 5.79 22.29
C GLU A 193 -21.21 5.62 21.40
N LYS A 194 -21.00 4.41 20.87
CA LYS A 194 -19.94 4.09 19.91
C LYS A 194 -20.00 5.03 18.70
N GLU A 195 -21.12 5.06 18.02
CA GLU A 195 -21.27 5.81 16.78
C GLU A 195 -21.33 7.32 17.04
N ARG A 196 -21.89 7.73 18.17
CA ARG A 196 -21.84 9.13 18.61
C ARG A 196 -20.41 9.62 18.84
N SER A 197 -19.52 8.76 19.32
CA SER A 197 -18.11 9.11 19.54
C SER A 197 -17.34 9.41 18.26
N PHE A 198 -17.90 9.03 17.10
CA PHE A 198 -17.35 9.32 15.78
C PHE A 198 -17.88 10.61 15.16
N VAL A 199 -18.68 11.40 15.89
CA VAL A 199 -19.16 12.71 15.46
C VAL A 199 -18.65 13.76 16.42
N GLY A 200 -17.88 14.72 15.93
CA GLY A 200 -17.52 15.90 16.69
C GLY A 200 -18.76 16.75 16.95
N HIS A 201 -19.05 17.04 18.22
CA HIS A 201 -20.26 17.78 18.58
C HIS A 201 -20.07 18.67 19.81
N GLU A 202 -20.94 19.67 19.93
CA GLU A 202 -21.07 20.56 21.07
C GLU A 202 -21.79 19.89 22.26
N ALA A 203 -21.86 20.57 23.40
CA ALA A 203 -22.52 20.04 24.59
C ALA A 203 -24.03 19.77 24.39
N ASP A 204 -24.67 20.48 23.46
CA ASP A 204 -26.07 20.29 23.07
C ASP A 204 -26.26 19.28 21.92
N PHE A 205 -25.20 18.55 21.57
CA PHE A 205 -25.11 17.61 20.45
C PHE A 205 -25.11 18.25 19.06
N THR A 206 -25.02 19.58 18.95
CA THR A 206 -24.85 20.23 17.64
C THR A 206 -23.56 19.72 16.98
N PRO A 207 -23.61 19.10 15.79
CA PRO A 207 -22.41 18.61 15.11
C PRO A 207 -21.51 19.78 14.72
N ASN A 208 -20.20 19.65 14.94
CA ASN A 208 -19.21 20.68 14.60
C ASN A 208 -18.55 20.47 13.24
N GLY A 209 -18.94 19.40 12.54
CA GLY A 209 -18.46 19.05 11.20
C GLY A 209 -17.39 17.97 11.17
N TYR A 210 -16.74 17.62 12.28
CA TYR A 210 -15.77 16.51 12.32
C TYR A 210 -16.45 15.14 12.38
N PHE A 211 -15.93 14.17 11.61
CA PHE A 211 -16.39 12.78 11.58
C PHE A 211 -15.23 11.79 11.55
N ALA A 212 -15.48 10.59 12.06
CA ALA A 212 -14.55 9.46 12.01
C ALA A 212 -15.25 8.15 11.61
N GLU A 213 -14.49 7.17 11.14
CA GLU A 213 -14.89 5.78 10.93
C GLU A 213 -16.24 5.62 10.22
N SER A 214 -17.17 4.83 10.76
CA SER A 214 -18.49 4.59 10.14
C SER A 214 -19.36 5.85 10.02
N ARG A 215 -19.08 6.93 10.76
CA ARG A 215 -19.78 8.21 10.59
C ARG A 215 -19.14 9.10 9.55
N TRP A 216 -17.86 8.93 9.30
CA TRP A 216 -17.20 9.47 8.12
C TRP A 216 -17.71 8.81 6.84
N ASP A 217 -17.94 7.49 6.84
CA ASP A 217 -18.54 6.78 5.70
C ASP A 217 -19.89 7.38 5.25
N VAL A 218 -20.74 7.82 6.21
CA VAL A 218 -22.03 8.48 5.89
C VAL A 218 -21.83 9.78 5.12
N VAL A 219 -20.79 10.56 5.48
CA VAL A 219 -20.47 11.82 4.79
C VAL A 219 -19.89 11.55 3.41
N ARG A 220 -18.94 10.59 3.31
CA ARG A 220 -18.29 10.22 2.05
C ARG A 220 -19.29 9.70 1.01
N ASN A 221 -20.22 8.84 1.42
CA ASN A 221 -21.32 8.37 0.56
C ASN A 221 -22.25 9.50 0.08
N GLY A 222 -22.22 10.66 0.73
CA GLY A 222 -22.94 11.85 0.31
C GLY A 222 -22.32 12.59 -0.87
N ILE A 223 -21.04 12.32 -1.16
CA ILE A 223 -20.29 12.92 -2.27
C ILE A 223 -20.70 12.24 -3.57
N PRO A 224 -21.02 12.99 -4.64
CA PRO A 224 -21.30 12.41 -5.94
C PRO A 224 -20.14 11.54 -6.44
N ALA A 225 -20.44 10.29 -6.76
CA ALA A 225 -19.46 9.35 -7.29
C ALA A 225 -18.84 9.87 -8.60
N PRO A 226 -17.53 9.62 -8.83
CA PRO A 226 -16.88 10.00 -10.08
C PRO A 226 -17.46 9.23 -11.27
N SER A 227 -17.44 9.87 -12.45
CA SER A 227 -17.81 9.22 -13.71
C SER A 227 -16.85 8.06 -14.03
N PRO A 228 -17.32 6.98 -14.69
CA PRO A 228 -16.47 5.88 -15.14
C PRO A 228 -15.24 6.33 -15.94
N GLU A 229 -15.39 7.34 -16.80
CA GLU A 229 -14.30 7.88 -17.63
C GLU A 229 -13.19 8.53 -16.79
N ALA A 230 -13.57 9.22 -15.70
CA ALA A 230 -12.62 9.82 -14.77
C ALA A 230 -11.86 8.75 -13.99
N MET A 231 -12.55 7.67 -13.58
CA MET A 231 -11.93 6.55 -12.88
C MET A 231 -11.01 5.73 -13.78
N LEU A 232 -11.38 5.53 -15.05
CA LEU A 232 -10.50 4.89 -16.02
C LEU A 232 -9.25 5.73 -16.30
N LYS A 233 -9.39 7.07 -16.39
CA LYS A 233 -8.23 7.97 -16.48
C LYS A 233 -7.34 7.85 -15.24
N ALA A 234 -7.92 7.80 -14.04
CA ALA A 234 -7.18 7.61 -12.80
C ALA A 234 -6.45 6.26 -12.78
N ALA A 235 -7.07 5.18 -13.24
CA ALA A 235 -6.43 3.87 -13.30
C ALA A 235 -5.20 3.85 -14.24
N ARG A 236 -5.27 4.53 -15.39
CA ARG A 236 -4.09 4.71 -16.28
C ARG A 236 -2.99 5.53 -15.61
N GLU A 237 -3.37 6.61 -14.94
CA GLU A 237 -2.41 7.46 -14.23
C GLU A 237 -1.76 6.71 -13.05
N ALA A 238 -2.50 5.84 -12.36
CA ALA A 238 -1.96 4.97 -11.32
C ALA A 238 -0.83 4.08 -11.84
N VAL A 239 -1.04 3.40 -12.98
CA VAL A 239 0.00 2.58 -13.64
C VAL A 239 1.21 3.45 -13.99
N LYS A 240 0.98 4.62 -14.58
CA LYS A 240 2.05 5.55 -14.99
C LYS A 240 2.89 6.05 -13.82
N ILE A 241 2.26 6.52 -12.74
CA ILE A 241 2.94 7.02 -11.53
C ILE A 241 3.76 5.91 -10.89
N ASN A 242 3.19 4.71 -10.74
CA ASN A 242 3.88 3.57 -10.15
C ASN A 242 5.08 3.13 -11.00
N ASN A 243 4.91 2.99 -12.31
CA ASN A 243 6.01 2.69 -13.22
C ASN A 243 7.12 3.75 -13.15
N GLN A 244 6.76 5.04 -13.02
CA GLN A 244 7.72 6.13 -12.87
C GLN A 244 8.59 6.00 -11.61
N PHE A 245 8.03 5.47 -10.52
CA PHE A 245 8.78 5.15 -9.29
C PHE A 245 9.40 3.75 -9.30
N GLY A 246 9.30 3.03 -10.42
CA GLY A 246 9.86 1.69 -10.56
C GLY A 246 9.04 0.60 -9.86
N VAL A 247 7.79 0.89 -9.48
CA VAL A 247 6.86 -0.07 -8.89
C VAL A 247 6.21 -0.88 -10.01
N THR A 248 6.44 -2.19 -10.03
CA THR A 248 5.92 -3.13 -11.05
C THR A 248 4.91 -4.12 -10.48
N ALA A 249 4.63 -4.05 -9.18
CA ALA A 249 3.55 -4.80 -8.55
C ALA A 249 3.04 -4.08 -7.30
N TRP A 250 1.76 -4.25 -7.00
CA TRP A 250 1.18 -3.73 -5.76
C TRP A 250 0.07 -4.63 -5.24
N MET A 251 -0.14 -4.55 -3.93
CA MET A 251 -1.34 -5.02 -3.28
C MET A 251 -2.34 -3.87 -3.19
N ASP A 252 -3.45 -4.00 -3.90
CA ASP A 252 -4.59 -3.09 -3.75
C ASP A 252 -5.41 -3.57 -2.54
N ALA A 253 -5.30 -2.82 -1.44
CA ALA A 253 -5.86 -3.23 -0.17
C ALA A 253 -7.38 -3.05 -0.08
N ALA A 254 -8.03 -2.43 -1.08
CA ALA A 254 -9.48 -2.23 -1.10
C ALA A 254 -10.10 -2.32 -2.49
N ALA A 255 -9.72 -3.33 -3.28
CA ALA A 255 -10.05 -3.39 -4.70
C ALA A 255 -11.56 -3.54 -5.01
N ASN A 256 -12.37 -4.04 -4.06
CA ASN A 256 -13.83 -4.10 -4.17
C ASN A 256 -14.56 -2.86 -3.61
N GLY A 257 -13.82 -1.85 -3.13
CA GLY A 257 -14.34 -0.51 -2.85
C GLY A 257 -14.02 0.45 -4.00
N GLY A 258 -14.89 1.44 -4.20
CA GLY A 258 -14.64 2.64 -4.99
C GLY A 258 -14.01 3.78 -4.15
N SER A 259 -13.73 4.92 -4.80
CA SER A 259 -13.11 6.08 -4.14
C SER A 259 -13.95 6.66 -3.01
N GLU A 260 -15.29 6.53 -3.10
CA GLU A 260 -16.22 7.10 -2.13
C GLU A 260 -16.97 6.04 -1.31
N ASP A 261 -16.75 4.74 -1.55
CA ASP A 261 -17.49 3.68 -0.87
C ASP A 261 -17.11 3.61 0.61
N SER A 262 -18.05 3.19 1.46
CA SER A 262 -17.78 2.87 2.87
C SER A 262 -16.64 1.85 2.99
N LEU A 263 -15.74 2.06 3.96
CA LEU A 263 -14.63 1.14 4.24
C LEU A 263 -14.81 0.44 5.58
N PHE A 264 -15.42 1.10 6.57
CA PHE A 264 -15.46 0.65 7.96
C PHE A 264 -16.74 -0.11 8.29
N ASP A 265 -17.86 0.28 7.68
CA ASP A 265 -19.14 -0.43 7.77
C ASP A 265 -19.52 -1.10 6.45
N PHE A 266 -18.51 -1.44 5.64
CA PHE A 266 -18.70 -2.01 4.32
C PHE A 266 -19.36 -3.38 4.39
N HIS A 267 -20.47 -3.55 3.67
CA HIS A 267 -21.16 -4.83 3.52
C HIS A 267 -21.13 -5.25 2.05
N ALA A 268 -20.13 -6.07 1.70
CA ALA A 268 -19.96 -6.53 0.33
C ALA A 268 -21.19 -7.31 -0.17
N THR A 269 -21.56 -7.02 -1.42
CA THR A 269 -22.55 -7.77 -2.22
C THR A 269 -21.84 -8.36 -3.43
N ALA A 270 -22.54 -9.16 -4.25
CA ALA A 270 -21.95 -9.69 -5.49
C ALA A 270 -21.63 -8.58 -6.50
N GLU A 271 -22.26 -7.42 -6.36
CA GLU A 271 -22.12 -6.23 -7.19
C GLU A 271 -21.04 -5.27 -6.68
N SER A 272 -20.49 -5.51 -5.49
CA SER A 272 -19.39 -4.75 -4.89
C SER A 272 -18.08 -5.06 -5.60
N VAL A 273 -17.90 -4.53 -6.82
CA VAL A 273 -16.75 -4.81 -7.68
C VAL A 273 -15.67 -3.72 -7.64
N GLY A 274 -15.94 -2.58 -7.00
CA GLY A 274 -15.00 -1.48 -6.82
C GLY A 274 -14.24 -1.09 -8.09
N VAL A 275 -12.91 -1.10 -7.99
CA VAL A 275 -11.98 -0.75 -9.09
C VAL A 275 -11.62 -1.94 -9.99
N LEU A 276 -12.10 -3.15 -9.71
CA LEU A 276 -11.80 -4.36 -10.51
C LEU A 276 -12.15 -4.24 -12.00
N PRO A 277 -13.29 -3.62 -12.41
CA PRO A 277 -13.58 -3.38 -13.82
C PRO A 277 -12.49 -2.56 -14.54
N LEU A 278 -11.85 -1.63 -13.84
CA LEU A 278 -10.80 -0.78 -14.40
C LEU A 278 -9.54 -1.59 -14.66
N TYR A 279 -9.12 -2.44 -13.70
CA TYR A 279 -7.98 -3.34 -13.93
C TYR A 279 -8.23 -4.32 -15.07
N LYS A 280 -9.46 -4.85 -15.18
CA LYS A 280 -9.85 -5.71 -16.30
C LYS A 280 -9.76 -4.97 -17.64
N GLU A 281 -10.26 -3.75 -17.72
CA GLU A 281 -10.19 -2.95 -18.94
C GLU A 281 -8.73 -2.64 -19.32
N LEU A 282 -7.90 -2.20 -18.37
CA LEU A 282 -6.48 -1.96 -18.62
C LEU A 282 -5.76 -3.22 -19.09
N ALA A 283 -6.02 -4.38 -18.47
CA ALA A 283 -5.40 -5.65 -18.85
C ALA A 283 -5.79 -6.07 -20.27
N GLN A 284 -7.07 -5.93 -20.64
CA GLN A 284 -7.57 -6.25 -21.98
C GLN A 284 -6.97 -5.35 -23.06
N ASN A 285 -6.66 -4.10 -22.72
CA ASN A 285 -6.03 -3.14 -23.63
C ASN A 285 -4.50 -3.24 -23.64
N GLY A 286 -3.89 -4.11 -22.81
CA GLY A 286 -2.43 -4.18 -22.67
C GLY A 286 -1.81 -2.98 -21.93
N GLU A 287 -2.62 -2.23 -21.19
CA GLU A 287 -2.25 -1.02 -20.45
C GLU A 287 -1.90 -1.31 -18.97
N LEU A 288 -2.21 -2.51 -18.46
CA LEU A 288 -1.88 -2.92 -17.08
C LEU A 288 -0.46 -3.51 -17.00
N SER A 289 0.56 -2.65 -16.96
CA SER A 289 1.96 -3.04 -16.86
C SER A 289 2.44 -3.22 -15.42
N ALA A 290 1.67 -3.90 -14.60
CA ALA A 290 2.01 -4.23 -13.22
C ALA A 290 1.24 -5.44 -12.74
N HIS A 291 1.78 -6.18 -11.76
CA HIS A 291 1.04 -7.24 -11.06
C HIS A 291 0.17 -6.64 -9.97
N VAL A 292 -1.14 -6.82 -10.07
CA VAL A 292 -2.11 -6.39 -9.07
C VAL A 292 -2.54 -7.58 -8.22
N ALA A 293 -2.25 -7.50 -6.92
CA ALA A 293 -2.76 -8.42 -5.92
C ALA A 293 -3.96 -7.75 -5.22
N ALA A 294 -5.16 -8.00 -5.73
CA ALA A 294 -6.38 -7.37 -5.28
C ALA A 294 -6.95 -8.05 -4.03
N LEU A 295 -7.01 -7.32 -2.92
CA LEU A 295 -7.68 -7.75 -1.70
C LEU A 295 -9.10 -7.20 -1.63
N MET A 296 -10.01 -8.05 -1.18
CA MET A 296 -11.40 -7.67 -0.98
C MET A 296 -11.63 -7.25 0.47
N VAL A 297 -12.04 -6.00 0.69
CA VAL A 297 -12.52 -5.51 1.99
C VAL A 297 -13.67 -6.39 2.43
N THR A 298 -13.49 -6.97 3.61
CA THR A 298 -14.46 -7.84 4.27
C THR A 298 -14.81 -7.20 5.60
N ASN A 299 -16.11 -7.05 5.88
CA ASN A 299 -16.57 -6.45 7.13
C ASN A 299 -15.92 -7.17 8.32
N PRO A 300 -15.39 -6.46 9.32
CA PRO A 300 -14.71 -7.08 10.45
C PRO A 300 -15.63 -7.95 11.34
N LYS A 301 -16.94 -7.83 11.19
CA LYS A 301 -17.96 -8.67 11.85
C LYS A 301 -18.49 -9.79 10.96
N SER A 302 -17.89 -10.02 9.78
CA SER A 302 -18.27 -11.09 8.87
C SER A 302 -18.11 -12.45 9.53
N LYS A 303 -19.04 -13.35 9.24
CA LYS A 303 -18.98 -14.77 9.56
C LYS A 303 -18.29 -15.53 8.43
N PRO A 304 -17.79 -16.75 8.68
CA PRO A 304 -17.20 -17.61 7.64
C PRO A 304 -18.03 -17.79 6.36
N ALA A 305 -19.36 -17.74 6.46
CA ALA A 305 -20.26 -17.88 5.32
C ALA A 305 -20.26 -16.66 4.39
N ASP A 306 -19.96 -15.46 4.92
CA ASP A 306 -19.98 -14.22 4.15
C ASP A 306 -18.83 -14.16 3.13
N LEU A 307 -17.78 -14.97 3.33
CA LEU A 307 -16.68 -15.15 2.38
C LEU A 307 -17.14 -15.73 1.02
N GLU A 308 -18.32 -16.34 0.93
CA GLU A 308 -18.89 -16.79 -0.35
C GLU A 308 -19.30 -15.63 -1.26
N VAL A 309 -19.75 -14.51 -0.68
CA VAL A 309 -20.04 -13.28 -1.44
C VAL A 309 -18.74 -12.74 -2.02
N ILE A 310 -17.69 -12.70 -1.21
CA ILE A 310 -16.35 -12.29 -1.64
C ILE A 310 -15.82 -13.20 -2.76
N ALA A 311 -15.98 -14.52 -2.62
CA ALA A 311 -15.59 -15.48 -3.66
C ALA A 311 -16.35 -15.21 -4.98
N THR A 312 -17.63 -14.85 -4.89
CA THR A 312 -18.47 -14.53 -6.05
C THR A 312 -17.97 -13.29 -6.78
N VAL A 313 -17.53 -12.26 -6.06
CA VAL A 313 -16.89 -11.07 -6.65
C VAL A 313 -15.59 -11.45 -7.36
N MET A 314 -14.67 -12.13 -6.67
CA MET A 314 -13.38 -12.54 -7.24
C MET A 314 -13.54 -13.36 -8.52
N LYS A 315 -14.50 -14.29 -8.55
CA LYS A 315 -14.76 -15.18 -9.69
C LYS A 315 -15.16 -14.43 -10.97
N GLN A 316 -15.77 -13.25 -10.88
CA GLN A 316 -16.14 -12.44 -12.06
C GLN A 316 -14.92 -11.91 -12.83
N PHE A 317 -13.75 -11.89 -12.19
CA PHE A 317 -12.50 -11.34 -12.71
C PHE A 317 -11.39 -12.39 -12.77
N GLU A 318 -11.71 -13.67 -12.58
CA GLU A 318 -10.76 -14.76 -12.73
C GLU A 318 -10.22 -14.82 -14.18
N GLY A 319 -8.91 -15.03 -14.31
CA GLY A 319 -8.23 -15.10 -15.61
C GLY A 319 -7.90 -13.76 -16.26
N VAL A 320 -8.19 -12.62 -15.62
CA VAL A 320 -7.70 -11.31 -16.06
C VAL A 320 -6.17 -11.28 -15.96
N PRO A 321 -5.43 -10.97 -17.05
CA PRO A 321 -3.97 -10.91 -17.00
C PRO A 321 -3.46 -9.91 -15.96
N ASN A 322 -2.39 -10.29 -15.26
CA ASN A 322 -1.73 -9.51 -14.20
C ASN A 322 -2.61 -9.16 -12.99
N LEU A 323 -3.82 -9.72 -12.86
CA LEU A 323 -4.69 -9.54 -11.71
C LEU A 323 -4.82 -10.85 -10.94
N THR A 324 -4.57 -10.80 -9.62
CA THR A 324 -4.66 -11.95 -8.72
C THR A 324 -5.45 -11.61 -7.47
N PHE A 325 -6.01 -12.62 -6.81
CA PHE A 325 -6.85 -12.48 -5.62
C PHE A 325 -6.28 -13.30 -4.47
N PRO A 326 -5.24 -12.81 -3.76
CA PRO A 326 -4.58 -13.60 -2.73
C PRO A 326 -5.42 -13.72 -1.45
N GLY A 327 -6.44 -12.89 -1.25
CA GLY A 327 -7.34 -12.98 -0.10
C GLY A 327 -8.12 -11.71 0.23
N VAL A 328 -8.26 -11.41 1.52
CA VAL A 328 -9.15 -10.36 2.04
C VAL A 328 -8.42 -9.31 2.88
N LYS A 329 -8.95 -8.08 2.91
CA LYS A 329 -8.56 -6.99 3.82
C LYS A 329 -9.58 -6.89 4.95
N ILE A 330 -9.11 -6.78 6.19
CA ILE A 330 -9.95 -6.58 7.37
C ILE A 330 -9.38 -5.44 8.22
N PHE A 331 -10.25 -4.55 8.68
CA PHE A 331 -9.91 -3.53 9.68
C PHE A 331 -10.08 -4.08 11.09
N VAL A 332 -8.99 -4.15 11.87
CA VAL A 332 -9.05 -4.62 13.27
C VAL A 332 -9.36 -3.46 14.21
N ASP A 333 -8.85 -2.26 13.91
CA ASP A 333 -9.11 -1.01 14.62
C ASP A 333 -9.04 0.21 13.68
N GLY A 334 -8.99 1.42 14.24
CA GLY A 334 -8.87 2.69 13.51
C GLY A 334 -7.48 3.33 13.65
N ILE A 335 -7.43 4.59 14.08
CA ILE A 335 -6.25 5.49 14.08
C ILE A 335 -5.87 6.01 15.48
N LEU A 336 -4.61 6.43 15.67
CA LEU A 336 -4.05 6.75 17.01
C LEU A 336 -4.15 8.21 17.41
N GLU A 337 -4.08 9.09 16.42
CA GLU A 337 -3.96 10.53 16.54
C GLU A 337 -5.22 11.16 17.13
N PHE A 338 -5.00 12.20 17.93
CA PHE A 338 -6.07 13.06 18.39
C PHE A 338 -6.61 13.93 17.23
N PRO A 339 -7.92 14.17 17.14
CA PRO A 339 -8.98 13.77 18.08
C PRO A 339 -9.62 12.40 17.81
N GLY A 340 -9.17 11.65 16.79
CA GLY A 340 -9.73 10.34 16.42
C GLY A 340 -9.62 9.29 17.52
N GLN A 341 -8.40 8.92 17.90
CA GLN A 341 -8.08 7.98 18.99
C GLN A 341 -8.93 6.70 19.00
N THR A 342 -9.23 6.17 17.81
CA THR A 342 -10.08 4.99 17.61
C THR A 342 -9.29 3.68 17.61
N ALA A 343 -7.97 3.73 17.40
CA ALA A 343 -7.07 2.58 17.47
C ALA A 343 -7.11 1.93 18.85
N ALA A 344 -7.13 0.60 18.88
CA ALA A 344 -7.29 -0.17 20.10
C ALA A 344 -5.95 -0.31 20.84
N VAL A 345 -5.87 0.22 22.06
CA VAL A 345 -4.63 0.26 22.86
C VAL A 345 -4.74 -0.59 24.12
N VAL A 346 -3.62 -1.16 24.57
CA VAL A 346 -3.56 -1.96 25.81
C VAL A 346 -3.64 -1.07 27.05
N VAL A 347 -3.00 0.10 27.00
CA VAL A 347 -3.05 1.11 28.06
C VAL A 347 -3.94 2.24 27.57
N PRO A 348 -5.03 2.59 28.30
CA PRO A 348 -5.96 3.64 27.87
C PRO A 348 -5.28 4.98 27.57
N TYR A 349 -5.84 5.72 26.61
CA TYR A 349 -5.44 7.08 26.28
C TYR A 349 -5.55 7.98 27.52
N LYS A 350 -4.55 8.84 27.74
CA LYS A 350 -4.42 9.67 28.94
C LYS A 350 -5.51 10.72 29.11
N ASN A 351 -6.01 11.28 28.00
CA ASN A 351 -7.02 12.33 27.99
C ASN A 351 -8.44 11.77 28.16
N SER A 352 -8.80 10.74 27.40
CA SER A 352 -10.16 10.20 27.37
C SER A 352 -10.37 9.05 28.36
N HIS A 353 -9.28 8.44 28.86
CA HIS A 353 -9.29 7.20 29.65
C HIS A 353 -9.95 6.01 28.94
N LYS A 354 -10.13 6.10 27.62
CA LYS A 354 -10.65 5.02 26.76
C LYS A 354 -9.51 4.19 26.20
N ASP A 355 -9.81 2.96 25.79
CA ASP A 355 -8.88 1.98 25.21
C ASP A 355 -9.02 1.86 23.67
N GLY A 356 -9.67 2.83 23.03
CA GLY A 356 -10.00 2.80 21.61
C GLY A 356 -11.04 1.74 21.30
N GLN A 357 -11.03 1.23 20.06
CA GLN A 357 -12.03 0.26 19.63
C GLN A 357 -11.50 -0.81 18.69
N LEU A 358 -11.80 -2.06 19.04
CA LEU A 358 -11.75 -3.17 18.09
C LEU A 358 -13.01 -3.14 17.20
N LEU A 359 -12.79 -3.23 15.90
CA LEU A 359 -13.85 -3.37 14.91
C LEU A 359 -14.25 -4.84 14.73
N THR A 360 -13.30 -5.76 14.94
CA THR A 360 -13.52 -7.20 14.99
C THR A 360 -14.07 -7.64 16.35
N ASP A 361 -14.69 -8.82 16.37
CA ASP A 361 -15.01 -9.53 17.62
C ASP A 361 -13.87 -10.53 17.93
N PRO A 362 -13.04 -10.29 18.97
CA PRO A 362 -11.93 -11.17 19.32
C PRO A 362 -12.32 -12.63 19.57
N ALA A 363 -13.54 -12.87 20.05
CA ALA A 363 -14.01 -14.23 20.33
C ALA A 363 -14.18 -15.06 19.05
N HIS A 364 -14.56 -14.42 17.95
CA HIS A 364 -14.92 -15.08 16.70
C HIS A 364 -13.98 -14.76 15.53
N PHE A 365 -13.08 -13.78 15.68
CA PHE A 365 -12.18 -13.36 14.59
C PHE A 365 -11.31 -14.52 14.06
N GLY A 366 -10.85 -15.41 14.94
CA GLY A 366 -10.09 -16.60 14.54
C GLY A 366 -10.86 -17.57 13.62
N GLU A 367 -12.19 -17.65 13.74
CA GLU A 367 -13.03 -18.49 12.88
C GLU A 367 -13.01 -17.98 11.43
N LEU A 368 -13.06 -16.66 11.25
CA LEU A 368 -12.98 -16.01 9.95
C LEU A 368 -11.59 -16.20 9.32
N VAL A 369 -10.51 -16.07 10.11
CA VAL A 369 -9.14 -16.33 9.64
C VAL A 369 -8.98 -17.78 9.19
N VAL A 370 -9.51 -18.75 9.96
CA VAL A 370 -9.53 -20.17 9.55
C VAL A 370 -10.28 -20.37 8.24
N ALA A 371 -11.44 -19.71 8.08
CA ALA A 371 -12.26 -19.83 6.88
C ALA A 371 -11.55 -19.27 5.64
N ALA A 372 -10.83 -18.14 5.77
CA ALA A 372 -10.00 -17.60 4.70
C ALA A 372 -8.84 -18.55 4.37
N GLU A 373 -8.11 -19.04 5.37
CA GLU A 373 -6.96 -19.92 5.15
C GLU A 373 -7.34 -21.26 4.49
N LYS A 374 -8.51 -21.82 4.82
CA LYS A 374 -9.06 -23.03 4.15
C LYS A 374 -9.34 -22.82 2.66
N ARG A 375 -9.52 -21.56 2.21
CA ARG A 375 -9.65 -21.18 0.80
C ARG A 375 -8.29 -20.85 0.15
N GLY A 376 -7.19 -20.98 0.91
CA GLY A 376 -5.86 -20.56 0.49
C GLY A 376 -5.66 -19.05 0.53
N TRP A 377 -6.59 -18.30 1.14
CA TRP A 377 -6.59 -16.84 1.18
C TRP A 377 -5.81 -16.30 2.37
N ILE A 378 -5.03 -15.25 2.13
CA ILE A 378 -4.46 -14.44 3.20
C ILE A 378 -5.54 -13.54 3.82
N VAL A 379 -5.36 -13.21 5.10
CA VAL A 379 -6.02 -12.07 5.72
C VAL A 379 -4.94 -11.01 5.91
N HIS A 380 -5.15 -9.86 5.28
CA HIS A 380 -4.35 -8.66 5.49
C HIS A 380 -5.08 -7.77 6.48
N MET A 381 -4.48 -7.50 7.64
CA MET A 381 -5.14 -6.91 8.78
C MET A 381 -4.63 -5.48 9.01
N HIS A 382 -5.50 -4.48 8.94
CA HIS A 382 -5.18 -3.14 9.44
C HIS A 382 -5.17 -3.20 10.97
N ALA A 383 -4.00 -2.94 11.58
CA ALA A 383 -3.85 -2.84 13.03
C ALA A 383 -2.86 -1.74 13.39
N VAL A 384 -3.37 -0.66 13.97
CA VAL A 384 -2.58 0.52 14.34
C VAL A 384 -2.22 0.48 15.83
N GLY A 385 -3.18 0.17 16.70
CA GLY A 385 -2.97 0.10 18.14
C GLY A 385 -2.40 -1.25 18.63
N ASP A 386 -1.66 -1.23 19.74
CA ASP A 386 -0.95 -2.42 20.23
C ASP A 386 -1.87 -3.55 20.73
N ARG A 387 -3.12 -3.24 21.11
CA ARG A 387 -4.15 -4.25 21.38
C ARG A 387 -4.68 -4.86 20.09
N ALA A 388 -4.91 -4.05 19.05
CA ALA A 388 -5.34 -4.56 17.75
C ALA A 388 -4.32 -5.53 17.16
N VAL A 389 -3.02 -5.22 17.27
CA VAL A 389 -1.94 -6.13 16.83
C VAL A 389 -1.98 -7.46 17.60
N ARG A 390 -2.19 -7.41 18.93
CA ARG A 390 -2.35 -8.63 19.74
C ARG A 390 -3.53 -9.47 19.26
N GLU A 391 -4.69 -8.86 19.05
CA GLU A 391 -5.89 -9.60 18.64
C GLU A 391 -5.81 -10.13 17.20
N ALA A 392 -5.14 -9.40 16.30
CA ALA A 392 -4.80 -9.89 14.96
C ALA A 392 -3.96 -11.18 15.05
N LEU A 393 -2.91 -11.17 15.87
CA LEU A 393 -2.05 -12.34 16.09
C LEU A 393 -2.76 -13.47 16.83
N ASN A 394 -3.75 -13.18 17.68
CA ASN A 394 -4.60 -14.19 18.32
C ASN A 394 -5.46 -14.93 17.28
N GLY A 395 -6.05 -14.18 16.33
CA GLY A 395 -6.79 -14.77 15.21
C GLY A 395 -5.94 -15.71 14.38
N VAL A 396 -4.71 -15.31 14.03
CA VAL A 396 -3.77 -16.17 13.30
C VAL A 396 -3.33 -17.37 14.14
N ALA A 397 -3.01 -17.19 15.42
CA ALA A 397 -2.64 -18.29 16.32
C ALA A 397 -3.75 -19.33 16.45
N TYR A 398 -5.01 -18.91 16.42
CA TYR A 398 -6.15 -19.81 16.36
C TYR A 398 -6.16 -20.60 15.04
N ALA A 399 -5.95 -19.93 13.90
CA ALA A 399 -5.89 -20.59 12.59
C ALA A 399 -4.76 -21.62 12.48
N ARG A 400 -3.57 -21.31 13.01
CA ARG A 400 -2.41 -22.22 13.02
C ARG A 400 -2.67 -23.54 13.76
N LYS A 401 -3.59 -23.57 14.73
CA LYS A 401 -3.97 -24.80 15.43
C LYS A 401 -4.82 -25.73 14.59
N LEU A 402 -5.51 -25.20 13.57
CA LEU A 402 -6.58 -25.88 12.84
C LEU A 402 -6.28 -26.09 11.36
N SER A 403 -5.22 -25.49 10.83
CA SER A 403 -4.89 -25.50 9.42
C SER A 403 -3.61 -26.28 9.14
N PRO A 404 -3.63 -27.27 8.24
CA PRO A 404 -2.45 -28.05 7.87
C PRO A 404 -1.53 -27.33 6.87
N THR A 405 -2.01 -26.26 6.22
CA THR A 405 -1.30 -25.54 5.16
C THR A 405 -1.37 -24.04 5.41
N PRO A 406 -0.55 -23.51 6.35
CA PRO A 406 -0.59 -22.11 6.71
C PRO A 406 -0.21 -21.20 5.53
N VAL A 407 -0.90 -20.07 5.39
CA VAL A 407 -0.57 -19.04 4.41
C VAL A 407 0.03 -17.81 5.10
N PRO A 408 0.85 -16.99 4.39
CA PRO A 408 1.51 -15.84 5.00
C PRO A 408 0.53 -14.67 5.18
N HIS A 409 -0.31 -14.73 6.21
CA HIS A 409 -1.11 -13.59 6.67
C HIS A 409 -0.20 -12.39 7.00
N SER A 410 -0.75 -11.19 6.93
CA SER A 410 0.03 -9.97 7.16
C SER A 410 -0.74 -8.96 7.98
N VAL A 411 0.00 -8.19 8.77
CA VAL A 411 -0.54 -7.06 9.54
C VAL A 411 0.07 -5.78 8.99
N ALA A 412 -0.79 -4.83 8.64
CA ALA A 412 -0.45 -3.53 8.09
C ALA A 412 -0.27 -2.47 9.18
N HIS A 413 0.43 -1.39 8.85
CA HIS A 413 0.66 -0.19 9.67
C HIS A 413 1.59 -0.45 10.85
N LEU A 414 1.17 -1.25 11.82
CA LEU A 414 1.97 -1.59 13.00
C LEU A 414 2.54 -0.34 13.67
N GLN A 415 1.71 0.70 13.77
CA GLN A 415 2.13 1.97 14.35
C GLN A 415 2.51 1.78 15.81
N LEU A 416 1.70 1.11 16.63
CA LEU A 416 2.09 0.69 17.97
C LEU A 416 2.10 -0.83 18.07
N VAL A 417 3.22 -1.38 18.53
CA VAL A 417 3.33 -2.83 18.77
C VAL A 417 3.90 -3.06 20.16
N ASN A 418 3.20 -3.86 20.96
CA ASN A 418 3.69 -4.25 22.27
C ASN A 418 4.88 -5.21 22.10
N PRO A 419 6.02 -5.01 22.79
CA PRO A 419 7.22 -5.85 22.60
C PRO A 419 7.02 -7.34 22.87
N LYS A 420 6.02 -7.70 23.68
CA LYS A 420 5.65 -9.10 23.92
C LYS A 420 5.16 -9.82 22.67
N GLU A 421 4.71 -9.06 21.67
CA GLU A 421 4.16 -9.60 20.43
C GLU A 421 5.24 -9.81 19.35
N PHE A 422 6.44 -9.22 19.47
CA PHE A 422 7.47 -9.29 18.41
C PHE A 422 7.84 -10.73 18.01
N PRO A 423 8.10 -11.67 18.94
CA PRO A 423 8.46 -13.05 18.57
C PRO A 423 7.34 -13.77 17.81
N ARG A 424 6.08 -13.40 18.09
CA ARG A 424 4.91 -14.08 17.52
C ARG A 424 4.81 -13.92 16.01
N PHE A 425 5.36 -12.83 15.43
CA PHE A 425 5.39 -12.67 13.98
C PHE A 425 6.14 -13.83 13.31
N LYS A 426 7.32 -14.18 13.82
CA LYS A 426 8.10 -15.32 13.33
C LYS A 426 7.41 -16.63 13.64
N GLU A 427 6.98 -16.84 14.89
CA GLU A 427 6.34 -18.09 15.33
C GLU A 427 5.09 -18.44 14.52
N LEU A 428 4.31 -17.43 14.14
CA LEU A 428 3.07 -17.59 13.41
C LEU A 428 3.24 -17.46 11.88
N GLY A 429 4.42 -17.08 11.41
CA GLY A 429 4.67 -16.78 9.99
C GLY A 429 3.83 -15.60 9.49
N VAL A 430 3.59 -14.60 10.34
CA VAL A 430 2.90 -13.36 9.98
C VAL A 430 3.91 -12.35 9.45
N ILE A 431 3.59 -11.73 8.33
CA ILE A 431 4.41 -10.68 7.73
C ILE A 431 4.03 -9.32 8.33
N ALA A 432 5.06 -8.53 8.69
CA ALA A 432 4.90 -7.14 9.08
C ALA A 432 4.96 -6.26 7.82
N SER A 433 3.81 -5.82 7.32
CA SER A 433 3.67 -4.92 6.18
C SER A 433 3.66 -3.48 6.68
N MET A 434 4.75 -2.74 6.54
CA MET A 434 4.96 -1.47 7.25
C MET A 434 5.14 -0.27 6.33
N GLN A 435 4.40 0.80 6.62
CA GLN A 435 4.49 2.12 6.00
C GLN A 435 5.56 2.98 6.66
N LEU A 436 6.83 2.65 6.43
CA LEU A 436 7.94 3.28 7.16
C LEU A 436 8.26 4.73 6.74
N LEU A 437 7.59 5.26 5.71
CA LEU A 437 7.59 6.70 5.46
C LEU A 437 6.90 7.48 6.59
N TRP A 438 5.97 6.84 7.33
CA TRP A 438 5.30 7.44 8.49
C TRP A 438 6.16 7.44 9.75
N ALA A 439 7.32 6.77 9.75
CA ALA A 439 8.21 6.68 10.89
C ALA A 439 9.01 7.98 11.11
N THR A 440 8.31 9.10 11.22
CA THR A 440 8.85 10.46 11.15
C THR A 440 8.58 11.21 12.45
N GLY A 441 9.57 11.98 12.94
CA GLY A 441 9.40 12.86 14.09
C GLY A 441 8.70 14.16 13.70
N GLU A 442 7.37 14.16 13.63
CA GLU A 442 6.56 15.28 13.15
C GLU A 442 5.29 15.49 13.97
N SER A 443 4.45 16.47 13.59
CA SER A 443 3.24 16.83 14.35
C SER A 443 2.35 15.61 14.62
N TYR A 444 2.14 14.75 13.62
CA TYR A 444 1.37 13.52 13.76
C TYR A 444 1.88 12.62 14.90
N THR A 445 3.15 12.21 14.88
CA THR A 445 3.68 11.27 15.88
C THR A 445 4.00 11.94 17.22
N VAL A 446 4.35 13.24 17.23
CA VAL A 446 4.85 13.95 18.42
C VAL A 446 3.77 14.75 19.12
N GLU A 447 2.90 15.44 18.40
CA GLU A 447 1.89 16.34 18.99
C GLU A 447 0.54 15.63 19.10
N LEU A 448 0.11 14.92 18.06
CA LEU A 448 -1.20 14.26 18.03
C LEU A 448 -1.22 12.88 18.69
N VAL A 449 -0.06 12.24 18.91
CA VAL A 449 0.03 10.89 19.52
C VAL A 449 0.73 10.90 20.89
N LYS A 450 1.98 11.40 20.97
CA LYS A 450 2.83 11.32 22.18
C LYS A 450 2.16 11.78 23.49
N PRO A 451 1.41 12.90 23.54
CA PRO A 451 0.84 13.37 24.80
C PRO A 451 -0.23 12.43 25.35
N TYR A 452 -0.88 11.67 24.46
CA TYR A 452 -2.09 10.91 24.76
C TYR A 452 -1.83 9.43 25.04
N ILE A 453 -0.68 8.87 24.65
CA ILE A 453 -0.32 7.47 24.95
C ILE A 453 0.73 7.36 26.06
N SER A 454 0.92 6.15 26.61
CA SER A 454 1.95 5.92 27.63
C SER A 454 3.36 6.14 27.05
N ALA A 455 4.29 6.64 27.88
CA ALA A 455 5.68 6.85 27.45
C ALA A 455 6.36 5.54 27.04
N PHE A 456 5.95 4.42 27.65
CA PHE A 456 6.38 3.08 27.26
C PHE A 456 5.91 2.73 25.84
N ALA A 457 4.61 2.87 25.54
CA ALA A 457 4.06 2.56 24.23
C ALA A 457 4.65 3.46 23.14
N TYR A 458 4.83 4.76 23.42
CA TYR A 458 5.44 5.71 22.49
C TYR A 458 6.82 5.27 21.98
N GLY A 459 7.59 4.57 22.83
CA GLY A 459 8.90 4.02 22.45
C GLY A 459 8.84 2.95 21.36
N TYR A 460 7.68 2.36 21.10
CA TYR A 460 7.48 1.30 20.12
C TYR A 460 6.58 1.76 18.96
N GLN A 461 6.72 3.03 18.57
CA GLN A 461 6.14 3.52 17.33
C GLN A 461 6.92 3.03 16.10
N TYR A 462 6.24 2.35 15.18
CA TYR A 462 6.80 1.71 13.99
C TYR A 462 8.09 0.91 14.29
N PRO A 463 8.04 -0.15 15.12
CA PRO A 463 9.23 -0.79 15.69
C PRO A 463 9.86 -1.82 14.73
N ALA A 464 10.24 -1.37 13.53
CA ALA A 464 10.72 -2.23 12.44
C ALA A 464 12.02 -2.97 12.78
N ARG A 465 12.99 -2.32 13.43
CA ARG A 465 14.25 -2.99 13.83
C ARG A 465 13.95 -4.08 14.85
N SER A 466 13.13 -3.79 15.85
CA SER A 466 12.79 -4.76 16.89
C SER A 466 12.06 -5.98 16.32
N LEU A 467 11.09 -5.76 15.42
CA LEU A 467 10.41 -6.85 14.70
C LEU A 467 11.38 -7.66 13.84
N HIS A 468 12.25 -7.00 13.08
CA HIS A 468 13.27 -7.66 12.26
C HIS A 468 14.23 -8.51 13.11
N ASN A 469 14.71 -7.99 14.24
CA ASN A 469 15.58 -8.70 15.17
C ASN A 469 14.90 -9.91 15.82
N ALA A 470 13.58 -9.85 16.03
CA ALA A 470 12.78 -10.99 16.46
C ALA A 470 12.56 -12.04 15.35
N GLY A 471 13.00 -11.74 14.12
CA GLY A 471 12.93 -12.59 12.94
C GLY A 471 11.61 -12.49 12.19
N ALA A 472 10.84 -11.42 12.38
CA ALA A 472 9.69 -11.11 11.53
C ALA A 472 10.15 -10.80 10.09
N THR A 473 9.35 -11.21 9.11
CA THR A 473 9.54 -10.75 7.73
C THR A 473 8.98 -9.34 7.62
N ILE A 474 9.84 -8.37 7.29
CA ILE A 474 9.44 -6.99 7.01
C ILE A 474 9.15 -6.87 5.51
N ALA A 475 7.99 -6.30 5.18
CA ALA A 475 7.63 -5.91 3.82
C ALA A 475 7.20 -4.43 3.80
N GLY A 476 7.54 -3.73 2.72
CA GLY A 476 7.29 -2.29 2.58
C GLY A 476 5.98 -2.00 1.86
N GLY A 477 5.19 -1.07 2.39
CA GLY A 477 4.03 -0.51 1.71
C GLY A 477 3.99 1.01 1.81
N SER A 478 3.31 1.69 0.90
CA SER A 478 3.18 3.16 0.92
C SER A 478 1.91 3.64 1.60
N ASP A 479 0.86 2.83 1.52
CA ASP A 479 -0.52 3.24 1.73
C ASP A 479 -0.89 4.49 0.92
N TRP A 480 -0.35 4.63 -0.30
CA TRP A 480 -0.68 5.73 -1.20
C TRP A 480 -2.21 5.72 -1.47
N PRO A 481 -2.93 6.85 -1.25
CA PRO A 481 -2.43 8.22 -1.17
C PRO A 481 -2.13 8.82 0.21
N VAL A 482 -2.21 8.07 1.31
CA VAL A 482 -1.89 8.58 2.66
C VAL A 482 -0.46 9.12 2.72
N SER A 483 0.46 8.48 2.01
CA SER A 483 1.81 9.00 1.80
C SER A 483 2.28 8.79 0.35
N SER A 484 3.56 9.03 0.05
CA SER A 484 4.11 8.92 -1.31
C SER A 484 4.17 7.48 -1.81
N ALA A 485 3.79 7.26 -3.08
CA ALA A 485 4.00 6.00 -3.79
C ALA A 485 5.48 5.68 -4.08
N ASN A 486 6.42 6.59 -3.83
CA ASN A 486 7.84 6.38 -4.11
C ASN A 486 8.51 5.54 -3.01
N PRO A 487 8.93 4.28 -3.29
CA PRO A 487 9.55 3.41 -2.28
C PRO A 487 10.86 3.96 -1.72
N PHE A 488 11.62 4.72 -2.52
CA PHE A 488 12.90 5.28 -2.08
C PHE A 488 12.74 6.29 -0.94
N ASN A 489 11.62 7.01 -0.89
CA ASN A 489 11.28 7.89 0.23
C ASN A 489 11.17 7.07 1.53
N ALA A 490 10.42 5.97 1.49
CA ALA A 490 10.25 5.09 2.64
C ALA A 490 11.55 4.38 3.04
N ILE A 491 12.37 3.95 2.07
CA ILE A 491 13.66 3.27 2.32
C ILE A 491 14.62 4.22 3.05
N ALA A 492 14.72 5.48 2.61
CA ALA A 492 15.53 6.50 3.28
C ALA A 492 14.96 6.85 4.67
N GLN A 493 13.65 7.09 4.76
CA GLN A 493 13.00 7.46 6.01
C GLN A 493 13.12 6.38 7.08
N ALA A 494 13.05 5.11 6.69
CA ALA A 494 13.20 3.98 7.60
C ALA A 494 14.58 3.96 8.30
N SER A 495 15.61 4.53 7.68
CA SER A 495 16.95 4.67 8.27
C SER A 495 17.10 5.91 9.15
N THR A 496 16.59 7.05 8.70
CA THR A 496 16.80 8.33 9.40
C THR A 496 15.79 8.55 10.51
N ARG A 497 14.52 8.20 10.26
CA ARG A 497 13.34 8.47 11.10
C ARG A 497 13.20 9.93 11.50
N LYS A 498 13.80 10.81 10.71
CA LYS A 498 13.95 12.24 10.98
C LYS A 498 12.75 12.99 10.45
N GLY A 499 12.25 13.95 11.21
CA GLY A 499 11.23 14.89 10.80
C GLY A 499 11.45 16.29 11.39
N PRO A 500 10.53 17.22 11.15
CA PRO A 500 10.63 18.61 11.61
C PRO A 500 10.76 18.77 13.13
N LEU A 501 10.22 17.82 13.91
CA LEU A 501 10.23 17.81 15.37
C LEU A 501 11.31 16.88 15.97
N GLY A 502 12.26 16.43 15.15
CA GLY A 502 13.40 15.62 15.56
C GLY A 502 13.36 14.19 15.02
N VAL A 503 13.96 13.25 15.74
CA VAL A 503 14.04 11.84 15.31
C VAL A 503 13.07 10.99 16.12
N LEU A 504 12.18 10.26 15.43
CA LEU A 504 11.24 9.35 16.05
C LEU A 504 11.96 8.06 16.48
N ASN A 505 12.53 8.02 17.68
CA ASN A 505 13.23 6.86 18.23
C ASN A 505 14.25 6.20 17.26
N ALA A 506 15.48 6.72 17.21
CA ALA A 506 16.56 6.22 16.38
C ALA A 506 16.93 4.73 16.62
N LYS A 507 16.52 4.13 17.74
CA LYS A 507 16.78 2.69 17.99
C LYS A 507 15.97 1.78 17.06
N GLU A 508 14.90 2.29 16.45
CA GLU A 508 14.05 1.55 15.52
C GLU A 508 14.41 1.81 14.04
N SER A 509 15.50 2.55 13.77
CA SER A 509 16.03 2.74 12.42
C SER A 509 16.41 1.40 11.78
N ILE A 510 16.08 1.17 10.52
CA ILE A 510 16.43 -0.07 9.80
C ILE A 510 17.35 0.27 8.62
N ASP A 511 18.26 -0.64 8.28
CA ASP A 511 19.21 -0.39 7.21
C ASP A 511 18.54 -0.53 5.82
N ARG A 512 19.08 0.19 4.84
CA ARG A 512 18.53 0.19 3.48
C ARG A 512 18.59 -1.16 2.79
N GLN A 513 19.55 -2.05 3.12
CA GLN A 513 19.63 -3.36 2.50
C GLN A 513 18.45 -4.23 2.91
N THR A 514 18.10 -4.22 4.20
CA THR A 514 16.88 -4.86 4.71
C THR A 514 15.64 -4.30 4.02
N MET A 515 15.59 -2.99 3.80
CA MET A 515 14.47 -2.34 3.11
C MET A 515 14.40 -2.64 1.60
N PHE A 516 15.53 -2.85 0.91
CA PHE A 516 15.50 -3.32 -0.48
C PHE A 516 14.88 -4.72 -0.58
N TYR A 517 15.16 -5.62 0.37
CA TYR A 517 14.44 -6.90 0.44
C TYR A 517 12.95 -6.70 0.79
N ALA A 518 12.64 -5.74 1.67
CA ALA A 518 11.26 -5.42 2.06
C ALA A 518 10.39 -4.97 0.87
N TYR A 519 10.95 -4.23 -0.08
CA TYR A 519 10.27 -3.76 -1.31
C TYR A 519 10.49 -4.66 -2.54
N THR A 520 11.14 -5.82 -2.39
CA THR A 520 11.35 -6.78 -3.49
C THR A 520 10.83 -8.16 -3.07
N ILE A 521 11.71 -9.09 -2.69
CA ILE A 521 11.34 -10.49 -2.48
C ILE A 521 10.38 -10.71 -1.29
N ASN A 522 10.47 -9.91 -0.22
CA ASN A 522 9.55 -10.02 0.91
C ASN A 522 8.17 -9.47 0.55
N ALA A 523 8.12 -8.39 -0.22
CA ALA A 523 6.87 -7.88 -0.76
C ALA A 523 6.22 -8.89 -1.71
N ALA A 524 6.98 -9.51 -2.62
CA ALA A 524 6.47 -10.58 -3.49
C ALA A 524 5.87 -11.75 -2.70
N LYS A 525 6.47 -12.15 -1.57
CA LYS A 525 5.92 -13.18 -0.66
C LYS A 525 4.58 -12.76 -0.07
N THR A 526 4.46 -11.48 0.30
CA THR A 526 3.23 -10.88 0.84
C THR A 526 2.10 -10.91 -0.19
N LEU A 527 2.43 -10.64 -1.46
CA LEU A 527 1.49 -10.72 -2.59
C LEU A 527 1.22 -12.16 -3.07
N ARG A 528 1.93 -13.18 -2.54
CA ARG A 528 1.91 -14.58 -3.00
C ARG A 528 2.45 -14.78 -4.42
N LEU A 529 3.38 -13.93 -4.84
CA LEU A 529 4.00 -13.91 -6.18
C LEU A 529 5.52 -14.16 -6.15
N ASP A 530 6.09 -14.58 -5.02
CA ASP A 530 7.54 -14.77 -4.84
C ASP A 530 8.17 -15.85 -5.71
N GLN A 531 7.36 -16.74 -6.31
CA GLN A 531 7.82 -17.71 -7.31
C GLN A 531 7.90 -17.11 -8.72
N GLN A 532 7.28 -15.94 -8.95
CA GLN A 532 7.15 -15.30 -10.26
C GLN A 532 8.00 -14.02 -10.37
N ILE A 533 8.07 -13.22 -9.29
CA ILE A 533 8.70 -11.90 -9.26
C ILE A 533 9.51 -11.67 -7.97
N GLY A 534 9.98 -10.44 -7.76
CA GLY A 534 10.63 -9.98 -6.53
C GLY A 534 12.11 -10.33 -6.40
N SER A 535 12.66 -11.10 -7.33
CA SER A 535 14.10 -11.32 -7.45
C SER A 535 14.49 -11.63 -8.89
N LEU A 536 15.78 -11.59 -9.19
CA LEU A 536 16.34 -11.86 -10.52
C LEU A 536 16.84 -13.31 -10.66
N ALA A 537 16.19 -14.25 -9.97
CA ALA A 537 16.46 -15.67 -10.14
C ALA A 537 16.02 -16.13 -11.56
N PRO A 538 16.78 -17.01 -12.23
CA PRO A 538 16.40 -17.55 -13.53
C PRO A 538 14.97 -18.14 -13.56
N GLY A 539 14.22 -17.84 -14.61
CA GLY A 539 12.84 -18.28 -14.82
C GLY A 539 11.76 -17.33 -14.26
N LYS A 540 12.13 -16.38 -13.38
CA LYS A 540 11.22 -15.31 -12.93
C LYS A 540 10.99 -14.27 -14.02
N GLN A 541 9.88 -13.52 -13.93
CA GLN A 541 9.59 -12.44 -14.87
C GLN A 541 10.63 -11.32 -14.74
N ALA A 542 11.02 -10.75 -15.88
CA ALA A 542 12.02 -9.69 -15.95
C ALA A 542 11.41 -8.31 -15.67
N ASP A 543 10.99 -8.11 -14.42
CA ASP A 543 10.56 -6.81 -13.90
C ASP A 543 11.77 -6.11 -13.30
N LEU A 544 12.25 -5.05 -13.97
CA LEU A 544 13.57 -4.46 -13.72
C LEU A 544 13.48 -2.94 -13.64
N ILE A 545 14.35 -2.34 -12.83
CA ILE A 545 14.53 -0.89 -12.78
C ILE A 545 16.01 -0.52 -12.92
N ILE A 546 16.27 0.61 -13.58
CA ILE A 546 17.60 1.23 -13.67
C ILE A 546 17.56 2.55 -12.91
N LEU A 547 18.54 2.81 -12.05
CA LEU A 547 18.56 3.97 -11.15
C LEU A 547 19.63 4.98 -11.55
N ASP A 548 19.39 6.24 -11.21
CA ASP A 548 20.28 7.35 -11.55
C ASP A 548 21.55 7.43 -10.68
N ARG A 549 21.56 6.76 -9.53
CA ARG A 549 22.65 6.78 -8.54
C ARG A 549 22.92 5.42 -7.91
N ASP A 550 24.06 5.32 -7.22
CA ASP A 550 24.43 4.12 -6.45
C ASP A 550 23.71 4.11 -5.09
N VAL A 551 22.47 3.62 -5.08
CA VAL A 551 21.59 3.58 -3.90
C VAL A 551 22.17 2.82 -2.71
N PHE A 552 23.22 2.00 -2.91
CA PHE A 552 23.92 1.30 -1.83
C PHE A 552 24.94 2.16 -1.09
N LYS A 553 25.35 3.30 -1.66
CA LYS A 553 26.46 4.12 -1.14
C LYS A 553 26.12 5.58 -0.89
N VAL A 554 25.11 6.13 -1.56
CA VAL A 554 24.72 7.54 -1.41
C VAL A 554 24.23 7.85 0.02
N SER A 555 24.17 9.13 0.39
CA SER A 555 23.58 9.55 1.67
C SER A 555 22.09 9.17 1.75
N ASP A 556 21.48 9.21 2.94
CA ASP A 556 20.03 8.95 3.04
C ASP A 556 19.18 10.05 2.37
N ASP A 557 19.64 11.31 2.39
CA ASP A 557 18.99 12.41 1.67
C ASP A 557 19.05 12.17 0.15
N ASP A 558 20.21 11.76 -0.37
CA ASP A 558 20.33 11.37 -1.78
C ASP A 558 19.58 10.07 -2.09
N LEU A 559 19.42 9.16 -1.13
CA LEU A 559 18.60 7.96 -1.33
C LEU A 559 17.13 8.34 -1.49
N PHE A 560 16.63 9.27 -0.68
CA PHE A 560 15.26 9.80 -0.77
C PHE A 560 14.98 10.39 -2.16
N GLU A 561 15.95 11.11 -2.72
CA GLU A 561 15.82 11.78 -4.02
C GLU A 561 16.04 10.85 -5.24
N THR A 562 16.18 9.53 -5.04
CA THR A 562 16.49 8.57 -6.12
C THR A 562 15.47 8.64 -7.26
N LYS A 563 15.97 8.66 -8.50
CA LYS A 563 15.13 8.64 -9.69
C LYS A 563 15.32 7.33 -10.44
N VAL A 564 14.20 6.76 -10.87
CA VAL A 564 14.19 5.65 -11.81
C VAL A 564 14.38 6.22 -13.22
N LEU A 565 15.35 5.68 -13.94
CA LEU A 565 15.65 6.03 -15.32
C LEU A 565 14.87 5.17 -16.31
N ASN A 566 14.66 3.90 -15.97
CA ASN A 566 13.90 2.98 -16.80
C ASN A 566 13.18 1.98 -15.89
N THR A 567 11.95 1.64 -16.26
CA THR A 567 11.20 0.51 -15.69
C THR A 567 10.86 -0.46 -16.80
N PHE A 568 11.13 -1.73 -16.57
CA PHE A 568 10.80 -2.83 -17.46
C PHE A 568 9.76 -3.72 -16.78
N PHE A 569 8.75 -4.13 -17.53
CA PHE A 569 7.75 -5.11 -17.12
C PHE A 569 7.78 -6.27 -18.11
N ALA A 570 8.05 -7.48 -17.62
CA ALA A 570 8.32 -8.65 -18.47
C ALA A 570 9.36 -8.37 -19.58
N GLY A 571 10.45 -7.68 -19.25
CA GLY A 571 11.54 -7.34 -20.17
C GLY A 571 11.22 -6.21 -21.17
N LYS A 572 10.00 -5.67 -21.18
CA LYS A 572 9.60 -4.56 -22.04
C LYS A 572 9.69 -3.24 -21.28
N GLN A 573 10.29 -2.22 -21.88
CA GLN A 573 10.34 -0.90 -21.25
C GLN A 573 8.94 -0.27 -21.20
N VAL A 574 8.49 0.07 -19.99
CA VAL A 574 7.18 0.69 -19.72
C VAL A 574 7.28 2.10 -19.16
N TYR A 575 8.48 2.52 -18.78
CA TYR A 575 8.78 3.90 -18.41
C TYR A 575 10.22 4.28 -18.75
N ALA A 576 10.37 5.52 -19.20
CA ALA A 576 11.62 6.29 -19.22
C ALA A 576 11.25 7.78 -19.12
N PRO A 577 12.08 8.64 -18.50
CA PRO A 577 11.86 10.08 -18.49
C PRO A 577 11.72 10.66 -19.91
N ALA A 578 10.87 11.67 -20.07
CA ALA A 578 10.83 12.46 -21.29
C ALA A 578 12.22 13.11 -21.52
N SER A 579 12.70 13.03 -22.77
CA SER A 579 14.01 13.55 -23.18
C SER A 579 14.06 15.07 -23.24
#